data_AF-A0A350ESK8-F1
#
_entry.id   AF-A0A350ESK8-F1
#
_cell.length_a   1.000
_cell.length_b   1.000
_cell.length_c   1.000
_cell.angle_alpha   90.00
_cell.angle_beta   90.00
_cell.angle_gamma   90.00
#
_symmetry.space_group_name_H-M   'P 1'
#
loop_
_entity.id
_entity.type
_entity.pdbx_description
1 polymer ?
#
loop_
_entity_poly.entity_id
_entity_poly.type
_entity_poly.pdbx_seq_one_letter_code
_entity_poly.pdbx_strand_id
1 'polypeptide(L)'
;GAIAASDTDARERHLKRSVLDSVVDQYKYYTGANSPLGAASRRRVADHLDRIREYELRAFAVRDGDAGGPPLPPRSDLAHGGEADPGGEGIDMRLDDLTTEWRLMADLYALAIKMDRVRFGALTFLAAGERLRVTGDYHYNGRKVFTFDDARQLNASGAAGCSHEWWHQFNEGKKNEALRAHAHMKMREVAYFLGRLDEKDAKEANGRSILENSLITISTESGDGRHSDAKRELSGVFHAITGANGRFKTGQIMDVAAEGMDLYNTMLAGMEVAKDRLGPADRDGRAIDGIRA
;
A
#
# COMPACT_ATOMS: atom_id res chain seq x y z
N GLY A 1 50.10 14.86 13.35
CA GLY A 1 48.87 15.45 13.91
C GLY A 1 47.71 14.87 13.15
N ALA A 2 46.88 14.07 13.83
CA ALA A 2 45.67 13.51 13.26
C ALA A 2 44.62 14.62 13.13
N ILE A 3 44.05 14.77 11.94
CA ILE A 3 42.88 15.64 11.71
C ILE A 3 41.68 14.71 11.67
N ALA A 4 40.81 14.84 12.68
CA ALA A 4 39.54 14.14 12.75
C ALA A 4 38.67 14.54 11.55
N ALA A 5 38.29 13.56 10.73
CA ALA A 5 37.25 13.75 9.72
C ALA A 5 35.92 13.98 10.44
N SER A 6 35.29 15.12 10.20
CA SER A 6 33.99 15.47 10.76
C SER A 6 32.87 14.59 10.19
N ASP A 7 31.96 14.18 11.06
CA ASP A 7 30.80 13.30 10.82
C ASP A 7 29.87 13.76 9.68
N THR A 8 29.93 15.04 9.31
CA THR A 8 29.21 15.64 8.18
C THR A 8 29.56 15.03 6.82
N ASP A 9 30.81 14.62 6.61
CA ASP A 9 31.29 14.10 5.32
C ASP A 9 30.91 12.62 5.09
N ALA A 10 30.59 11.88 6.15
CA ALA A 10 30.08 10.52 6.05
C ALA A 10 28.60 10.48 5.61
N ARG A 11 27.79 11.38 6.19
CA ARG A 11 26.37 11.55 5.85
C ARG A 11 26.17 12.07 4.43
N GLU A 12 27.00 13.00 3.97
CA GLU A 12 26.97 13.50 2.59
C GLU A 12 27.37 12.43 1.57
N ARG A 13 28.32 11.55 1.93
CA ARG A 13 28.68 10.38 1.11
C ARG A 13 27.60 9.30 1.13
N HIS A 14 26.84 9.16 2.22
CA HIS A 14 25.70 8.25 2.31
C HIS A 14 24.54 8.70 1.39
N LEU A 15 24.24 10.00 1.38
CA LEU A 15 23.23 10.61 0.51
C LEU A 15 23.55 10.53 -0.99
N LYS A 16 24.82 10.27 -1.35
CA LYS A 16 25.30 10.07 -2.73
C LYS A 16 25.44 8.59 -3.13
N ARG A 17 25.13 7.65 -2.23
CA ARG A 17 25.17 6.21 -2.53
C ARG A 17 23.83 5.72 -3.06
N SER A 18 23.87 4.61 -3.78
CA SER A 18 22.66 3.99 -4.32
C SER A 18 21.67 3.65 -3.18
N VAL A 19 20.37 3.75 -3.43
CA VAL A 19 19.27 3.27 -2.59
C VAL A 19 19.52 1.85 -2.09
N LEU A 20 20.09 0.98 -2.92
CA LEU A 20 20.48 -0.36 -2.49
C LEU A 20 21.62 -0.30 -1.47
N ASP A 21 22.66 0.49 -1.75
CA ASP A 21 23.84 0.59 -0.89
C ASP A 21 23.54 1.25 0.48
N SER A 22 22.41 1.97 0.63
CA SER A 22 21.96 2.53 1.92
C SER A 22 21.17 1.52 2.77
N VAL A 23 20.60 0.46 2.17
CA VAL A 23 19.79 -0.53 2.90
C VAL A 23 20.44 -1.90 3.01
N VAL A 24 21.40 -2.24 2.14
CA VAL A 24 22.05 -3.58 2.10
C VAL A 24 22.64 -3.98 3.45
N ASP A 25 23.20 -3.05 4.20
CA ASP A 25 23.77 -3.33 5.53
C ASP A 25 22.71 -3.83 6.52
N GLN A 26 21.47 -3.35 6.41
CA GLN A 26 20.34 -3.81 7.23
C GLN A 26 19.88 -5.22 6.83
N TYR A 27 20.10 -5.61 5.56
CA TYR A 27 19.73 -6.93 5.05
C TYR A 27 20.81 -8.01 5.24
N LYS A 28 22.06 -7.65 5.57
CA LYS A 28 23.17 -8.61 5.79
C LYS A 28 22.83 -9.69 6.81
N TYR A 29 22.11 -9.34 7.86
CA TYR A 29 21.65 -10.31 8.86
C TYR A 29 20.70 -11.37 8.27
N TYR A 30 19.83 -10.95 7.35
CA TYR A 30 18.81 -11.81 6.73
C TYR A 30 19.32 -12.60 5.53
N THR A 31 20.42 -12.18 4.90
CA THR A 31 21.02 -12.85 3.74
C THR A 31 22.25 -13.69 4.08
N GLY A 32 22.85 -13.49 5.26
CA GLY A 32 24.07 -14.19 5.69
C GLY A 32 23.87 -15.65 6.10
N ALA A 33 24.98 -16.35 6.33
CA ALA A 33 25.00 -17.78 6.70
C ALA A 33 24.27 -18.08 8.03
N ASN A 34 24.23 -17.10 8.94
CA ASN A 34 23.56 -17.20 10.24
C ASN A 34 22.12 -16.63 10.23
N SER A 35 21.55 -16.42 9.05
CA SER A 35 20.22 -15.85 8.91
C SER A 35 19.15 -16.75 9.55
N PRO A 36 18.17 -16.17 10.28
CA PRO A 36 17.04 -16.92 10.82
C PRO A 36 16.06 -17.39 9.74
N LEU A 37 16.22 -16.95 8.49
CA LEU A 37 15.31 -17.27 7.40
C LEU A 37 15.65 -18.62 6.75
N GLY A 38 14.63 -19.39 6.36
CA GLY A 38 14.81 -20.58 5.53
C GLY A 38 15.31 -20.27 4.11
N ALA A 39 15.85 -21.27 3.41
CA ALA A 39 16.52 -21.10 2.12
C ALA A 39 15.65 -20.40 1.05
N ALA A 40 14.36 -20.72 0.98
CA ALA A 40 13.42 -20.09 0.04
C ALA A 40 13.21 -18.59 0.34
N SER A 41 13.09 -18.22 1.62
CA SER A 41 12.91 -16.82 2.02
C SER A 41 14.19 -16.01 1.81
N ARG A 42 15.37 -16.59 2.07
CA ARG A 42 16.66 -15.94 1.75
C ARG A 42 16.81 -15.66 0.25
N ARG A 43 16.39 -16.62 -0.59
CA ARG A 43 16.40 -16.44 -2.05
C ARG A 43 15.49 -15.28 -2.49
N ARG A 44 14.27 -15.19 -1.95
CA ARG A 44 13.37 -14.06 -2.23
C ARG A 44 13.95 -12.70 -1.84
N VAL A 45 14.64 -12.62 -0.70
CA VAL A 45 15.32 -11.38 -0.28
C VAL A 45 16.46 -11.05 -1.25
N ALA A 46 17.26 -12.04 -1.65
CA ALA A 46 18.33 -11.82 -2.63
C ALA A 46 17.78 -11.33 -3.98
N ASP A 47 16.76 -12.02 -4.53
CA ASP A 47 16.12 -11.65 -5.79
C ASP A 47 15.52 -10.23 -5.74
N HIS A 48 15.01 -9.82 -4.58
CA HIS A 48 14.49 -8.47 -4.38
C HIS A 48 15.60 -7.40 -4.42
N LEU A 49 16.72 -7.64 -3.72
CA LEU A 49 17.87 -6.72 -3.73
C LEU A 49 18.50 -6.62 -5.13
N ASP A 50 18.58 -7.72 -5.87
CA ASP A 50 19.08 -7.73 -7.25
C ASP A 50 18.19 -6.91 -8.19
N ARG A 51 16.85 -7.01 -8.04
CA ARG A 51 15.91 -6.17 -8.80
C ARG A 51 16.05 -4.69 -8.47
N ILE A 52 16.28 -4.34 -7.20
CA ILE A 52 16.56 -2.95 -6.81
C ILE A 52 17.83 -2.48 -7.53
N ARG A 53 18.92 -3.27 -7.53
CA ARG A 53 20.15 -2.91 -8.27
C ARG A 53 19.88 -2.72 -9.75
N GLU A 54 19.09 -3.59 -10.36
CA GLU A 54 18.72 -3.49 -11.78
C GLU A 54 17.96 -2.19 -12.07
N TYR A 55 16.99 -1.82 -11.23
CA TYR A 55 16.26 -0.56 -11.38
C TYR A 55 17.14 0.66 -11.15
N GLU A 56 18.05 0.61 -10.19
CA GLU A 56 19.03 1.66 -9.98
C GLU A 56 19.96 1.82 -11.18
N LEU A 57 20.52 0.74 -11.69
CA LEU A 57 21.39 0.79 -12.87
C LEU A 57 20.65 1.36 -14.08
N ARG A 58 19.35 1.11 -14.23
CA ARG A 58 18.51 1.72 -15.27
C ARG A 58 18.25 3.21 -15.01
N ALA A 59 17.91 3.57 -13.77
CA ALA A 59 17.64 4.96 -13.40
C ALA A 59 18.89 5.84 -13.50
N PHE A 60 20.04 5.32 -13.05
CA PHE A 60 21.35 5.96 -13.08
C PHE A 60 22.17 5.66 -14.34
N ALA A 61 21.61 4.99 -15.36
CA ALA A 61 22.21 4.98 -16.70
C ALA A 61 21.95 6.30 -17.43
N VAL A 62 20.94 7.07 -16.99
CA VAL A 62 20.70 8.45 -17.41
C VAL A 62 21.65 9.34 -16.60
N ARG A 63 22.94 9.36 -16.97
CA ARG A 63 23.98 10.07 -16.18
C ARG A 63 24.14 11.54 -16.48
N ASP A 64 23.68 12.00 -17.63
CA ASP A 64 23.77 13.39 -18.02
C ASP A 64 22.43 13.80 -18.64
N GLY A 65 21.93 14.97 -18.25
CA GLY A 65 20.85 15.61 -18.98
C GLY A 65 21.31 15.73 -20.43
N ASP A 66 20.63 15.03 -21.34
CA ASP A 66 20.90 15.13 -22.77
C ASP A 66 20.89 16.63 -23.13
N ALA A 67 21.83 17.12 -23.95
CA ALA A 67 22.00 18.56 -24.18
C ALA A 67 20.78 19.24 -24.84
N GLY A 68 19.74 18.46 -25.18
CA GLY A 68 18.41 18.91 -25.59
C GLY A 68 17.23 18.24 -24.85
N GLY A 69 17.49 17.56 -23.72
CA GLY A 69 16.47 16.92 -22.89
C GLY A 69 15.80 17.90 -21.92
N PRO A 70 14.58 17.59 -21.43
CA PRO A 70 13.93 18.40 -20.41
C PRO A 70 14.79 18.44 -19.13
N PRO A 71 14.76 19.56 -18.38
CA PRO A 71 15.50 19.67 -17.13
C PRO A 71 15.03 18.61 -16.13
N LEU A 72 15.96 18.06 -15.35
CA LEU A 72 15.62 17.13 -14.29
C LEU A 72 14.69 17.81 -13.27
N PRO A 73 13.66 17.11 -12.77
CA PRO A 73 12.82 17.65 -11.72
C PRO A 73 13.64 17.92 -10.45
N PRO A 74 13.26 18.91 -9.65
CA PRO A 74 13.89 19.14 -8.35
C PRO A 74 13.71 17.92 -7.45
N ARG A 75 14.63 17.76 -6.48
CA ARG A 75 14.50 16.71 -5.46
C ARG A 75 13.22 16.95 -4.64
N SER A 76 12.52 15.88 -4.29
CA SER A 76 11.35 15.97 -3.40
C SER A 76 11.78 16.48 -2.02
N ASP A 77 11.00 17.41 -1.47
CA ASP A 77 11.16 17.92 -0.11
C ASP A 77 10.47 17.03 0.94
N LEU A 78 9.70 16.03 0.49
CA LEU A 78 9.05 15.07 1.37
C LEU A 78 10.03 13.99 1.82
N ALA A 79 9.87 13.54 3.07
CA ALA A 79 10.68 12.47 3.61
C ALA A 79 10.24 11.12 3.01
N HIS A 80 11.20 10.35 2.49
CA HIS A 80 10.96 9.05 1.84
C HIS A 80 11.85 7.95 2.43
N GLY A 81 11.39 6.70 2.39
CA GLY A 81 12.18 5.52 2.76
C GLY A 81 12.43 5.36 4.27
N GLY A 82 13.38 4.50 4.63
CA GLY A 82 13.69 4.18 6.04
C GLY A 82 14.24 5.36 6.85
N GLU A 83 14.79 6.38 6.19
CA GLU A 83 15.22 7.62 6.85
C GLU A 83 14.04 8.53 7.24
N ALA A 84 12.84 8.30 6.69
CA ALA A 84 11.66 9.08 7.02
C ALA A 84 11.10 8.70 8.40
N ASP A 85 11.29 7.45 8.85
CA ASP A 85 10.92 6.96 10.18
C ASP A 85 12.04 6.12 10.83
N PRO A 86 13.19 6.74 11.16
CA PRO A 86 14.39 6.00 11.58
C PRO A 86 14.24 5.31 12.94
N GLY A 87 13.30 5.77 13.77
CA GLY A 87 13.00 5.19 15.09
C GLY A 87 11.79 4.27 15.10
N GLY A 88 11.01 4.25 14.01
CA GLY A 88 9.71 3.61 14.08
C GLY A 88 8.73 4.35 14.99
N GLU A 89 8.84 5.67 15.06
CA GLU A 89 7.99 6.52 15.89
C GLU A 89 6.99 7.29 15.05
N GLY A 90 7.14 7.27 13.72
CA GLY A 90 6.22 7.88 12.77
C GLY A 90 6.58 9.26 12.28
N ILE A 91 5.91 9.61 11.19
CA ILE A 91 6.20 10.73 10.32
C ILE A 91 5.08 11.74 10.44
N ASP A 92 5.43 13.00 10.67
CA ASP A 92 4.49 14.09 10.56
C ASP A 92 4.20 14.35 9.08
N MET A 93 2.93 14.31 8.71
CA MET A 93 2.54 14.37 7.30
C MET A 93 1.36 15.31 7.13
N ARG A 94 1.50 16.30 6.24
CA ARG A 94 0.34 17.10 5.84
C ARG A 94 -0.55 16.27 4.94
N LEU A 95 -1.86 16.44 5.08
CA LEU A 95 -2.84 15.73 4.26
C LEU A 95 -2.60 15.92 2.75
N ASP A 96 -2.30 17.15 2.33
CA ASP A 96 -2.06 17.47 0.92
C ASP A 96 -0.83 16.73 0.38
N ASP A 97 0.24 16.65 1.16
CA ASP A 97 1.47 15.94 0.79
C ASP A 97 1.21 14.43 0.65
N LEU A 98 0.55 13.83 1.66
CA LEU A 98 0.16 12.41 1.63
C LEU A 98 -0.66 12.06 0.39
N THR A 99 -1.69 12.87 0.14
CA THR A 99 -2.63 12.60 -0.97
C THR A 99 -2.01 12.90 -2.33
N THR A 100 -1.09 13.86 -2.41
CA THR A 100 -0.34 14.13 -3.64
C THR A 100 0.57 12.96 -3.99
N GLU A 101 1.37 12.48 -3.03
CA GLU A 101 2.26 11.33 -3.23
C GLU A 101 1.48 10.06 -3.57
N TRP A 102 0.37 9.82 -2.87
CA TRP A 102 -0.49 8.68 -3.18
C TRP A 102 -1.06 8.76 -4.61
N ARG A 103 -1.53 9.94 -5.05
CA ARG A 103 -2.07 10.11 -6.41
C ARG A 103 -1.02 9.96 -7.48
N LEU A 104 0.21 10.43 -7.24
CA LEU A 104 1.32 10.19 -8.14
C LEU A 104 1.56 8.68 -8.35
N MET A 105 1.59 7.90 -7.26
CA MET A 105 1.71 6.44 -7.33
C MET A 105 0.51 5.79 -8.05
N ALA A 106 -0.70 6.26 -7.77
CA ALA A 106 -1.92 5.79 -8.43
C ALA A 106 -1.90 6.06 -9.94
N ASP A 107 -1.48 7.26 -10.35
CA ASP A 107 -1.36 7.67 -11.74
C ASP A 107 -0.32 6.86 -12.50
N LEU A 108 0.87 6.69 -11.92
CA LEU A 108 1.94 5.88 -12.51
C LEU A 108 1.49 4.43 -12.66
N TYR A 109 0.80 3.87 -11.67
CA TYR A 109 0.33 2.50 -11.75
C TYR A 109 -0.80 2.33 -12.77
N ALA A 110 -1.78 3.25 -12.80
CA ALA A 110 -2.84 3.25 -13.80
C ALA A 110 -2.24 3.37 -15.22
N LEU A 111 -1.27 4.27 -15.42
CA LEU A 111 -0.56 4.42 -16.69
C LEU A 111 0.17 3.13 -17.08
N ALA A 112 0.86 2.47 -16.14
CA ALA A 112 1.53 1.20 -16.39
C ALA A 112 0.54 0.10 -16.84
N ILE A 113 -0.66 0.05 -16.26
CA ILE A 113 -1.73 -0.88 -16.68
C ILE A 113 -2.23 -0.52 -18.08
N LYS A 114 -2.55 0.76 -18.34
CA LYS A 114 -3.00 1.26 -19.66
C LYS A 114 -1.99 0.94 -20.77
N MET A 115 -0.70 0.98 -20.46
CA MET A 115 0.38 0.67 -21.40
C MET A 115 0.78 -0.82 -21.45
N ASP A 116 0.02 -1.70 -20.80
CA ASP A 116 0.31 -3.14 -20.74
C ASP A 116 1.73 -3.45 -20.21
N ARG A 117 2.20 -2.67 -19.24
CA ARG A 117 3.49 -2.92 -18.57
C ARG A 117 3.36 -3.80 -17.35
N VAL A 118 2.17 -3.83 -16.76
CA VAL A 118 1.86 -4.61 -15.55
C VAL A 118 0.44 -5.19 -15.65
N ARG A 119 0.25 -6.39 -15.10
CA ARG A 119 -1.05 -7.12 -15.10
C ARG A 119 -1.50 -7.54 -13.70
N PHE A 120 -0.61 -7.44 -12.72
CA PHE A 120 -0.87 -7.75 -11.32
C PHE A 120 -0.04 -6.80 -10.44
N GLY A 121 -0.51 -6.58 -9.22
CA GLY A 121 0.19 -5.76 -8.24
C GLY A 121 -0.76 -5.31 -7.13
N ALA A 122 -0.25 -4.48 -6.22
CA ALA A 122 -1.00 -3.93 -5.12
C ALA A 122 -0.64 -2.46 -4.94
N LEU A 123 -1.66 -1.65 -4.65
CA LEU A 123 -1.48 -0.34 -4.04
C LEU A 123 -2.00 -0.43 -2.63
N THR A 124 -1.24 0.09 -1.69
CA THR A 124 -1.64 0.05 -0.29
C THR A 124 -1.60 1.44 0.28
N PHE A 125 -2.77 1.91 0.72
CA PHE A 125 -2.88 3.04 1.63
C PHE A 125 -2.77 2.45 3.04
N LEU A 126 -1.55 2.07 3.44
CA LEU A 126 -1.31 1.18 4.58
C LEU A 126 -1.89 1.73 5.88
N ALA A 127 -2.59 0.82 6.57
CA ALA A 127 -3.25 1.06 7.84
C ALA A 127 -2.51 0.45 9.06
N ALA A 128 -1.90 -0.73 8.88
CA ALA A 128 -1.29 -1.51 9.97
C ALA A 128 0.22 -1.19 10.22
N GLY A 129 0.71 -0.12 9.61
CA GLY A 129 2.02 0.49 9.85
C GLY A 129 1.93 2.02 9.83
N GLU A 130 0.75 2.55 10.16
CA GLU A 130 0.31 3.96 10.16
C GLU A 130 1.07 4.80 11.17
N ARG A 131 2.38 4.78 11.12
CA ARG A 131 3.21 5.71 11.85
C ARG A 131 3.18 7.05 11.11
N LEU A 132 1.99 7.58 10.88
CA LEU A 132 1.72 8.88 10.31
C LEU A 132 0.97 9.69 11.35
N ARG A 133 1.33 10.96 11.46
CA ARG A 133 0.58 11.96 12.22
C ARG A 133 0.07 12.97 11.23
N VAL A 134 -1.20 12.82 10.85
CA VAL A 134 -1.78 13.61 9.78
C VAL A 134 -2.25 14.95 10.32
N THR A 135 -1.94 16.02 9.58
CA THR A 135 -2.45 17.36 9.84
C THR A 135 -3.09 17.95 8.59
N GLY A 136 -4.16 18.73 8.75
CA GLY A 136 -4.77 19.51 7.67
C GLY A 136 -6.27 19.31 7.51
N ASP A 137 -6.86 20.14 6.65
CA ASP A 137 -8.31 20.19 6.46
C ASP A 137 -8.78 19.24 5.36
N TYR A 138 -9.55 18.23 5.75
CA TYR A 138 -10.14 17.29 4.81
C TYR A 138 -11.43 17.83 4.21
N HIS A 139 -11.40 18.06 2.89
CA HIS A 139 -12.56 18.45 2.11
C HIS A 139 -12.99 17.34 1.15
N TYR A 140 -14.31 17.22 0.99
CA TYR A 140 -14.95 16.32 0.03
C TYR A 140 -16.20 16.99 -0.53
N ASN A 141 -16.36 16.97 -1.85
CA ASN A 141 -17.48 17.62 -2.57
C ASN A 141 -17.74 19.08 -2.14
N GLY A 142 -16.68 19.88 -2.04
CA GLY A 142 -16.77 21.31 -1.69
C GLY A 142 -17.08 21.60 -0.21
N ARG A 143 -17.19 20.57 0.63
CA ARG A 143 -17.45 20.71 2.07
C ARG A 143 -16.26 20.24 2.90
N LYS A 144 -15.95 20.97 3.96
CA LYS A 144 -15.05 20.50 5.02
C LYS A 144 -15.71 19.37 5.81
N VAL A 145 -15.06 18.21 5.81
CA VAL A 145 -15.52 17.00 6.51
C VAL A 145 -14.86 16.90 7.88
N PHE A 146 -13.56 17.18 7.98
CA PHE A 146 -12.79 17.03 9.23
C PHE A 146 -11.53 17.90 9.21
N THR A 147 -10.97 18.21 10.38
CA THR A 147 -9.62 18.79 10.53
C THR A 147 -8.74 17.74 11.19
N PHE A 148 -7.74 17.21 10.49
CA PHE A 148 -6.76 16.31 11.09
C PHE A 148 -5.74 17.11 11.90
N ASP A 149 -5.47 16.62 13.10
CA ASP A 149 -4.38 17.04 13.97
C ASP A 149 -4.11 15.88 14.94
N ASP A 150 -3.66 14.74 14.40
CA ASP A 150 -3.68 13.46 15.11
C ASP A 150 -2.96 13.52 16.45
N ALA A 151 -1.74 14.07 16.48
CA ALA A 151 -0.94 14.19 17.70
C ALA A 151 -1.68 14.96 18.80
N ARG A 152 -2.30 16.09 18.44
CA ARG A 152 -3.04 16.92 19.40
C ARG A 152 -4.36 16.26 19.82
N GLN A 153 -5.07 15.65 18.88
CA GLN A 153 -6.35 14.99 19.12
C GLN A 153 -6.20 13.73 19.97
N LEU A 154 -5.09 13.00 19.83
CA LEU A 154 -4.70 11.86 20.66
C LEU A 154 -3.99 12.30 21.96
N ASN A 155 -3.60 13.58 22.07
CA ASN A 155 -2.79 14.11 23.16
C ASN A 155 -1.51 13.29 23.39
N ALA A 156 -0.85 12.92 22.30
CA ALA A 156 0.31 12.03 22.29
C ALA A 156 1.25 12.34 21.11
N SER A 157 2.47 11.81 21.18
CA SER A 157 3.48 11.92 20.12
C SER A 157 4.14 10.56 19.90
N GLY A 158 5.07 10.47 18.94
CA GLY A 158 5.65 9.19 18.53
C GLY A 158 4.58 8.23 18.03
N ALA A 159 4.80 6.93 18.24
CA ALA A 159 3.86 5.90 17.81
C ALA A 159 2.43 6.12 18.37
N ALA A 160 2.33 6.51 19.64
CA ALA A 160 1.04 6.73 20.32
C ALA A 160 0.28 7.99 19.83
N GLY A 161 0.93 8.86 19.08
CA GLY A 161 0.29 10.03 18.45
C GLY A 161 -0.21 9.77 17.04
N CYS A 162 -0.02 8.56 16.50
CA CYS A 162 -0.26 8.27 15.09
C CYS A 162 -1.71 7.91 14.78
N SER A 163 -2.11 8.12 13.52
CA SER A 163 -3.47 7.83 13.03
C SER A 163 -3.91 6.40 13.35
N HIS A 164 -2.97 5.44 13.35
CA HIS A 164 -3.21 4.04 13.70
C HIS A 164 -4.02 3.85 14.98
N GLU A 165 -3.76 4.69 16.00
CA GLU A 165 -4.38 4.58 17.32
C GLU A 165 -5.90 4.74 17.28
N TRP A 166 -6.43 5.44 16.27
CA TRP A 166 -7.88 5.54 16.09
C TRP A 166 -8.54 4.18 15.90
N TRP A 167 -7.85 3.21 15.27
CA TRP A 167 -8.32 1.84 15.06
C TRP A 167 -8.30 1.04 16.37
N HIS A 168 -7.28 1.22 17.21
CA HIS A 168 -7.23 0.63 18.55
C HIS A 168 -8.31 1.21 19.47
N GLN A 169 -8.69 2.46 19.28
CA GLN A 169 -9.71 3.14 20.09
C GLN A 169 -11.16 2.91 19.60
N PHE A 170 -11.35 2.16 18.52
CA PHE A 170 -12.66 1.91 17.93
C PHE A 170 -13.65 1.33 18.95
N ASN A 171 -14.86 1.89 18.96
CA ASN A 171 -15.96 1.40 19.75
C ASN A 171 -17.29 1.66 19.05
N GLU A 172 -18.08 0.62 18.82
CA GLU A 172 -19.38 0.71 18.13
C GLU A 172 -20.38 1.66 18.80
N GLY A 173 -20.29 1.84 20.12
CA GLY A 173 -21.13 2.77 20.89
C GLY A 173 -20.68 4.23 20.82
N LYS A 174 -19.57 4.53 20.15
CA LYS A 174 -19.05 5.89 19.95
C LYS A 174 -19.27 6.37 18.53
N LYS A 175 -19.19 7.69 18.32
CA LYS A 175 -19.27 8.29 16.98
C LYS A 175 -18.07 7.96 16.08
N ASN A 176 -16.90 7.71 16.69
CA ASN A 176 -15.64 7.42 15.99
C ASN A 176 -15.28 8.45 14.90
N GLU A 177 -15.48 9.75 15.17
CA GLU A 177 -15.41 10.80 14.15
C GLU A 177 -14.06 10.85 13.42
N ALA A 178 -12.93 10.80 14.15
CA ALA A 178 -11.59 10.79 13.56
C ALA A 178 -11.32 9.53 12.72
N LEU A 179 -11.60 8.34 13.26
CA LEU A 179 -11.47 7.07 12.52
C LEU A 179 -12.29 7.09 11.22
N ARG A 180 -13.54 7.55 11.28
CA ARG A 180 -14.42 7.62 10.11
C ARG A 180 -13.90 8.63 9.09
N ALA A 181 -13.37 9.77 9.53
CA ALA A 181 -12.75 10.75 8.65
C ALA A 181 -11.51 10.17 7.94
N HIS A 182 -10.65 9.47 8.67
CA HIS A 182 -9.50 8.79 8.07
C HIS A 182 -9.91 7.70 7.08
N ALA A 183 -10.84 6.82 7.46
CA ALA A 183 -11.35 5.78 6.55
C ALA A 183 -11.97 6.37 5.28
N HIS A 184 -12.78 7.43 5.43
CA HIS A 184 -13.38 8.12 4.29
C HIS A 184 -12.33 8.79 3.39
N MET A 185 -11.30 9.42 3.98
CA MET A 185 -10.18 10.01 3.25
C MET A 185 -9.42 8.95 2.44
N LYS A 186 -9.07 7.82 3.06
CA LYS A 186 -8.40 6.69 2.38
C LYS A 186 -9.25 6.14 1.23
N MET A 187 -10.55 5.96 1.46
CA MET A 187 -11.46 5.49 0.41
C MET A 187 -11.69 6.50 -0.71
N ARG A 188 -11.64 7.82 -0.44
CA ARG A 188 -11.63 8.87 -1.48
C ARG A 188 -10.43 8.69 -2.40
N GLU A 189 -9.26 8.42 -1.83
CA GLU A 189 -8.07 8.13 -2.60
C GLU A 189 -8.22 6.84 -3.40
N VAL A 190 -8.58 5.71 -2.78
CA VAL A 190 -8.86 4.46 -3.54
C VAL A 190 -9.81 4.70 -4.71
N ALA A 191 -10.89 5.47 -4.51
CA ALA A 191 -11.83 5.83 -5.57
C ALA A 191 -11.19 6.66 -6.70
N TYR A 192 -10.23 7.55 -6.40
CA TYR A 192 -9.45 8.25 -7.41
C TYR A 192 -8.72 7.26 -8.33
N PHE A 193 -7.98 6.28 -7.78
CA PHE A 193 -7.28 5.28 -8.59
C PHE A 193 -8.25 4.46 -9.45
N LEU A 194 -9.36 4.00 -8.88
CA LEU A 194 -10.39 3.28 -9.65
C LEU A 194 -10.94 4.14 -10.80
N GLY A 195 -11.13 5.44 -10.55
CA GLY A 195 -11.54 6.40 -11.59
C GLY A 195 -10.56 6.46 -12.76
N ARG A 196 -9.25 6.42 -12.49
CA ARG A 196 -8.21 6.39 -13.55
C ARG A 196 -8.30 5.16 -14.46
N LEU A 197 -8.84 4.06 -13.95
CA LEU A 197 -9.07 2.82 -14.71
C LEU A 197 -10.42 2.80 -15.43
N ASP A 198 -11.27 3.81 -15.21
CA ASP A 198 -12.60 3.95 -15.83
C ASP A 198 -12.70 5.14 -16.81
N GLU A 199 -11.59 5.83 -17.04
CA GLU A 199 -11.51 6.95 -17.97
C GLU A 199 -11.80 6.53 -19.43
N LYS A 200 -12.10 7.51 -20.28
CA LYS A 200 -12.43 7.27 -21.70
C LYS A 200 -11.28 6.61 -22.46
N ASP A 201 -10.04 6.91 -22.10
CA ASP A 201 -8.82 6.32 -22.67
C ASP A 201 -8.44 4.99 -22.00
N ALA A 202 -9.18 4.55 -20.98
CA ALA A 202 -9.01 3.28 -20.28
C ALA A 202 -9.95 2.19 -20.85
N LYS A 203 -10.45 2.36 -22.09
CA LYS A 203 -11.33 1.38 -22.75
C LYS A 203 -10.52 0.32 -23.48
N GLU A 204 -10.84 -0.95 -23.23
CA GLU A 204 -10.24 -2.09 -23.91
C GLU A 204 -11.05 -2.49 -25.16
N ALA A 205 -10.52 -3.42 -25.95
CA ALA A 205 -11.08 -3.84 -27.24
C ALA A 205 -12.53 -4.37 -27.16
N ASN A 206 -12.97 -4.82 -25.98
CA ASN A 206 -14.34 -5.28 -25.74
C ASN A 206 -15.32 -4.15 -25.38
N GLY A 207 -14.89 -2.88 -25.45
CA GLY A 207 -15.72 -1.71 -25.16
C GLY A 207 -15.93 -1.41 -23.67
N ARG A 208 -15.36 -2.24 -22.78
CA ARG A 208 -15.39 -2.03 -21.33
C ARG A 208 -14.12 -1.34 -20.85
N SER A 209 -14.19 -0.66 -19.72
CA SER A 209 -13.01 -0.05 -19.12
C SER A 209 -12.10 -1.10 -18.49
N ILE A 210 -10.84 -0.74 -18.25
CA ILE A 210 -9.90 -1.56 -17.49
C ILE A 210 -10.49 -1.89 -16.11
N LEU A 211 -11.18 -0.95 -15.45
CA LEU A 211 -11.88 -1.19 -14.18
C LEU A 211 -12.92 -2.31 -14.32
N GLU A 212 -13.76 -2.24 -15.35
CA GLU A 212 -14.82 -3.23 -15.60
C GLU A 212 -14.24 -4.62 -15.90
N ASN A 213 -13.09 -4.69 -16.58
CA ASN A 213 -12.46 -5.95 -16.97
C ASN A 213 -11.59 -6.57 -15.87
N SER A 214 -11.04 -5.76 -14.97
CA SER A 214 -10.09 -6.18 -13.94
C SER A 214 -10.78 -6.83 -12.75
N LEU A 215 -10.11 -7.82 -12.14
CA LEU A 215 -10.42 -8.26 -10.79
C LEU A 215 -9.61 -7.42 -9.81
N ILE A 216 -10.28 -6.53 -9.09
CA ILE A 216 -9.70 -5.69 -8.05
C ILE A 216 -10.32 -6.10 -6.72
N THR A 217 -9.48 -6.27 -5.71
CA THR A 217 -9.89 -6.53 -4.32
C THR A 217 -9.52 -5.35 -3.45
N ILE A 218 -10.46 -4.89 -2.63
CA ILE A 218 -10.21 -3.96 -1.54
C ILE A 218 -10.56 -4.71 -0.26
N SER A 219 -9.64 -4.78 0.70
CA SER A 219 -9.88 -5.49 1.95
C SER A 219 -9.15 -4.85 3.12
N THR A 220 -9.55 -5.26 4.32
CA THR A 220 -8.77 -5.04 5.54
C THR A 220 -8.04 -6.33 5.93
N GLU A 221 -6.95 -6.22 6.69
CA GLU A 221 -6.26 -7.40 7.26
C GLU A 221 -7.06 -8.00 8.42
N SER A 222 -7.78 -7.15 9.14
CA SER A 222 -8.54 -7.51 10.33
C SER A 222 -9.92 -6.85 10.29
N GLY A 223 -10.89 -7.51 10.92
CA GLY A 223 -12.22 -6.95 11.18
C GLY A 223 -12.33 -6.20 12.52
N ASP A 224 -11.34 -6.35 13.41
CA ASP A 224 -11.29 -5.65 14.70
C ASP A 224 -9.87 -5.13 14.96
N GLY A 225 -9.68 -3.81 14.96
CA GLY A 225 -8.38 -3.18 15.12
C GLY A 225 -7.76 -3.27 16.52
N ARG A 226 -8.34 -3.98 17.48
CA ARG A 226 -7.91 -3.97 18.90
C ARG A 226 -6.84 -5.01 19.29
N HIS A 227 -6.37 -5.83 18.35
CA HIS A 227 -5.27 -6.81 18.52
C HIS A 227 -5.23 -7.63 19.83
N SER A 228 -6.39 -7.86 20.45
CA SER A 228 -6.52 -8.45 21.78
C SER A 228 -7.35 -9.74 21.78
N ASP A 229 -7.94 -10.12 20.64
CA ASP A 229 -8.77 -11.31 20.50
C ASP A 229 -8.76 -11.76 19.03
N ALA A 230 -7.95 -12.77 18.73
CA ALA A 230 -7.81 -13.33 17.39
C ALA A 230 -9.15 -13.75 16.78
N LYS A 231 -10.13 -14.17 17.59
CA LYS A 231 -11.45 -14.57 17.08
C LYS A 231 -12.22 -13.34 16.58
N ARG A 232 -12.11 -12.21 17.27
CA ARG A 232 -12.73 -10.95 16.84
C ARG A 232 -11.98 -10.34 15.67
N GLU A 233 -10.66 -10.33 15.74
CA GLU A 233 -9.78 -9.79 14.69
C GLU A 233 -9.99 -10.47 13.34
N LEU A 234 -10.23 -11.77 13.32
CA LEU A 234 -10.44 -12.54 12.10
C LEU A 234 -11.91 -12.67 11.70
N SER A 235 -12.83 -12.05 12.46
CA SER A 235 -14.26 -12.03 12.15
C SER A 235 -14.68 -10.70 11.55
N GLY A 236 -15.67 -10.70 10.65
CA GLY A 236 -16.20 -9.45 10.07
C GLY A 236 -15.21 -8.68 9.19
N VAL A 237 -14.19 -9.35 8.64
CA VAL A 237 -13.20 -8.74 7.77
C VAL A 237 -13.89 -8.22 6.51
N PHE A 238 -13.64 -6.95 6.17
CA PHE A 238 -14.24 -6.33 5.01
C PHE A 238 -13.52 -6.76 3.73
N HIS A 239 -14.30 -7.15 2.72
CA HIS A 239 -13.84 -7.38 1.36
C HIS A 239 -14.81 -6.76 0.36
N ALA A 240 -14.27 -6.08 -0.66
CA ALA A 240 -14.99 -5.65 -1.85
C ALA A 240 -14.25 -6.11 -3.10
N ILE A 241 -15.00 -6.54 -4.10
CA ILE A 241 -14.47 -7.03 -5.38
C ILE A 241 -15.19 -6.37 -6.55
N THR A 242 -14.48 -6.20 -7.66
CA THR A 242 -15.08 -5.78 -8.94
C THR A 242 -15.74 -6.96 -9.66
N GLY A 243 -16.55 -6.66 -10.67
CA GLY A 243 -17.25 -7.68 -11.45
C GLY A 243 -16.34 -8.53 -12.36
N ALA A 244 -15.08 -8.15 -12.57
CA ALA A 244 -14.08 -8.86 -13.38
C ALA A 244 -14.63 -9.34 -14.74
N ASN A 245 -15.13 -8.40 -15.54
CA ASN A 245 -15.80 -8.63 -16.81
C ASN A 245 -17.09 -9.46 -16.71
N GLY A 246 -17.83 -9.35 -15.60
CA GLY A 246 -19.11 -10.03 -15.39
C GLY A 246 -18.97 -11.47 -14.87
N ARG A 247 -17.83 -11.82 -14.27
CA ARG A 247 -17.62 -13.10 -13.56
C ARG A 247 -18.17 -13.07 -12.13
N PHE A 248 -18.24 -11.89 -11.54
CA PHE A 248 -18.74 -11.68 -10.18
C PHE A 248 -19.89 -10.69 -10.16
N LYS A 249 -20.83 -10.92 -9.26
CA LYS A 249 -21.97 -10.03 -9.00
C LYS A 249 -21.48 -8.77 -8.30
N THR A 250 -22.03 -7.62 -8.71
CA THR A 250 -21.76 -6.30 -8.12
C THR A 250 -23.04 -5.65 -7.61
N GLY A 251 -22.92 -4.60 -6.80
CA GLY A 251 -24.07 -3.84 -6.28
C GLY A 251 -24.75 -4.48 -5.07
N GLN A 252 -24.06 -5.39 -4.38
CA GLN A 252 -24.56 -6.11 -3.23
C GLN A 252 -23.62 -5.93 -2.04
N ILE A 253 -24.18 -5.91 -0.84
CA ILE A 253 -23.48 -6.07 0.43
C ILE A 253 -24.02 -7.36 1.04
N MET A 254 -23.13 -8.29 1.39
CA MET A 254 -23.51 -9.60 1.92
C MET A 254 -22.54 -10.03 3.02
N ASP A 255 -23.09 -10.69 4.04
CA ASP A 255 -22.30 -11.52 4.95
C ASP A 255 -22.28 -12.94 4.37
N VAL A 256 -21.08 -13.41 4.02
CA VAL A 256 -20.90 -14.72 3.37
C VAL A 256 -20.70 -15.85 4.38
N ALA A 257 -20.51 -15.55 5.67
CA ALA A 257 -20.27 -16.51 6.73
C ALA A 257 -19.26 -17.61 6.34
N ALA A 258 -18.14 -17.20 5.76
CA ALA A 258 -17.07 -18.06 5.24
C ALA A 258 -15.70 -17.46 5.53
N GLU A 259 -14.66 -18.29 5.49
CA GLU A 259 -13.29 -17.82 5.70
C GLU A 259 -12.79 -17.04 4.47
N GLY A 260 -11.88 -16.08 4.67
CA GLY A 260 -11.28 -15.31 3.57
C GLY A 260 -10.65 -16.22 2.50
N MET A 261 -10.07 -17.37 2.89
CA MET A 261 -9.52 -18.35 1.93
C MET A 261 -10.60 -18.89 0.98
N ASP A 262 -11.82 -19.13 1.45
CA ASP A 262 -12.93 -19.60 0.61
C ASP A 262 -13.36 -18.53 -0.39
N LEU A 263 -13.36 -17.27 0.02
CA LEU A 263 -13.62 -16.12 -0.85
C LEU A 263 -12.57 -16.04 -1.96
N TYR A 264 -11.28 -16.00 -1.61
CA TYR A 264 -10.21 -15.90 -2.61
C TYR A 264 -10.13 -17.14 -3.53
N ASN A 265 -10.33 -18.35 -3.00
CA ASN A 265 -10.39 -19.55 -3.84
C ASN A 265 -11.62 -19.56 -4.77
N THR A 266 -12.76 -19.04 -4.31
CA THR A 266 -13.95 -18.86 -5.16
C THR A 266 -13.65 -17.90 -6.30
N MET A 267 -12.91 -16.83 -6.03
CA MET A 267 -12.46 -15.84 -7.01
C MET A 267 -11.46 -16.42 -8.00
N LEU A 268 -10.44 -17.15 -7.53
CA LEU A 268 -9.46 -17.82 -8.40
C LEU A 268 -10.15 -18.77 -9.38
N ALA A 269 -11.08 -19.58 -8.88
CA ALA A 269 -11.88 -20.47 -9.72
C ALA A 269 -12.78 -19.71 -10.71
N GLY A 270 -13.37 -18.57 -10.30
CA GLY A 270 -14.14 -17.70 -11.21
C GLY A 270 -13.28 -17.06 -12.30
N MET A 271 -12.00 -16.84 -12.02
CA MET A 271 -10.99 -16.39 -12.99
C MET A 271 -10.34 -17.54 -13.77
N GLU A 272 -10.89 -18.76 -13.67
CA GLU A 272 -10.41 -19.96 -14.38
C GLU A 272 -8.97 -20.35 -14.04
N VAL A 273 -8.50 -20.00 -12.84
CA VAL A 273 -7.19 -20.44 -12.32
C VAL A 273 -7.31 -21.90 -11.88
N ALA A 274 -6.99 -22.82 -12.79
CA ALA A 274 -7.38 -24.22 -12.71
C ALA A 274 -6.59 -25.11 -11.74
N LYS A 275 -5.41 -24.67 -11.27
CA LYS A 275 -4.45 -25.58 -10.59
C LYS A 275 -4.02 -25.16 -9.20
N ASP A 276 -4.15 -23.88 -8.85
CA ASP A 276 -3.63 -23.35 -7.61
C ASP A 276 -4.77 -22.93 -6.69
N ARG A 277 -4.81 -23.53 -5.50
CA ARG A 277 -5.67 -23.10 -4.40
C ARG A 277 -4.79 -22.50 -3.31
N LEU A 278 -5.28 -21.44 -2.68
CA LEU A 278 -4.70 -20.90 -1.47
C LEU A 278 -5.00 -21.83 -0.30
N GLY A 279 -4.00 -22.02 0.56
CA GLY A 279 -4.10 -22.83 1.78
C GLY A 279 -3.59 -24.26 1.62
N PRO A 280 -3.68 -25.07 2.70
CA PRO A 280 -3.26 -26.47 2.70
C PRO A 280 -4.05 -27.32 1.69
N ALA A 281 -3.41 -28.32 1.09
CA ALA A 281 -4.01 -29.16 0.05
C ALA A 281 -5.15 -30.06 0.58
N ASP A 282 -5.12 -30.39 1.87
CA ASP A 282 -6.08 -31.21 2.59
C ASP A 282 -7.20 -30.40 3.27
N ARG A 283 -7.19 -29.06 3.13
CA ARG A 283 -8.26 -28.21 3.65
C ARG A 283 -9.52 -28.37 2.79
N ASP A 284 -10.63 -28.70 3.43
CA ASP A 284 -11.95 -28.62 2.82
C ASP A 284 -12.30 -27.15 2.48
N GLY A 285 -12.57 -26.89 1.21
CA GLY A 285 -12.95 -25.57 0.72
C GLY A 285 -14.46 -25.44 0.51
N ARG A 286 -14.99 -24.25 0.76
CA ARG A 286 -16.39 -23.91 0.48
C ARG A 286 -16.47 -22.91 -0.67
N ALA A 287 -17.19 -23.26 -1.74
CA ALA A 287 -17.50 -22.28 -2.79
C ALA A 287 -18.54 -21.27 -2.28
N ILE A 288 -18.30 -19.99 -2.56
CA ILE A 288 -19.22 -18.90 -2.25
C ILE A 288 -20.00 -18.52 -3.52
N ASP A 289 -20.89 -19.37 -3.99
CA ASP A 289 -21.60 -19.15 -5.27
C ASP A 289 -22.47 -17.87 -5.28
N GLY A 290 -22.78 -17.34 -4.09
CA GLY A 290 -23.46 -16.05 -3.93
C GLY A 290 -22.74 -14.88 -4.62
N ILE A 291 -21.41 -14.92 -4.76
CA ILE A 291 -20.64 -13.84 -5.42
C ILE A 291 -20.46 -14.04 -6.92
N ARG A 292 -20.71 -15.24 -7.46
CA ARG A 292 -20.52 -15.56 -8.88
C ARG A 292 -21.72 -15.11 -9.70
N ALA A 293 -21.46 -14.58 -10.90
CA ALA A 293 -22.49 -14.16 -11.85
C ALA A 293 -23.14 -15.34 -12.58
#